data_AF-A0A1Z4BTG0-F1
#
_entry.id   AF-A0A1Z4BTG0-F1
#
_cell.length_a   1.000
_cell.length_b   1.000
_cell.length_c   1.000
_cell.angle_alpha   90.00
_cell.angle_beta   90.00
_cell.angle_gamma   90.00
#
_symmetry.space_group_name_H-M   'P 1'
#
loop_
_entity.id
_entity.type
_entity.pdbx_description
1 polymer ?
#
loop_
_entity_poly.entity_id
_entity_poly.type
_entity_poly.pdbx_seq_one_letter_code
_entity_poly.pdbx_strand_id
1 'polypeptide(L)'
;MNIGDIVIAKKGTKTLLGYGKVISDYYFDDERTAYKHCREVKWLKKGVWDVEDNLSPKTLTDIKLEKAQYLLNIMNGNTQAQEDNLVIKLLKYKPQIILQGPPGTGKTREAKRIAKALLGLGENDSLEGNERFKLIQFHPSYSYEDFVRGIVAKPNEEGSGIVYTAENKILGAFAKEAFNNWHKAQQSTQTLKEEEVFEAFIEHIKEELAQSEDYKYPLTEAVYLFDADDKRFKYKGDNWEVHSNGLNMNYAEIKRIIESGVRDRQGVTKLTTIGGQARQHASYFLRIVEKYYEFRENYKPTVDKIPLKNYVLVIDEINRANLSAVLGELIYALEYRGEAVQSMYAIEGENNLILPPNLYIIGTMNTADRSVGHIDYAIRRRFAFVNVLPKDLTNELGDQFESKLFAKVTNLFNTNLSPEFKKEEVQLGHSYFITKNTPIDFRWEYEIKPILLEYVKDGILAGEGIETTINNLINNENNAS
;
A
#
# COMPACT_ATOMS: atom_id res chain seq x y z
N MET A 1 11.87 36.89 -29.38
CA MET A 1 11.42 36.88 -27.97
C MET A 1 11.01 38.28 -27.57
N ASN A 2 9.71 38.47 -27.37
CA ASN A 2 9.03 39.72 -27.07
C ASN A 2 8.37 39.66 -25.69
N ILE A 3 7.94 40.82 -25.17
CA ILE A 3 7.10 40.86 -23.97
C ILE A 3 5.84 40.05 -24.24
N GLY A 4 5.52 39.14 -23.31
CA GLY A 4 4.37 38.25 -23.43
C GLY A 4 4.71 36.81 -23.83
N ASP A 5 5.88 36.57 -24.43
CA ASP A 5 6.31 35.23 -24.84
C ASP A 5 6.55 34.31 -23.62
N ILE A 6 6.27 33.02 -23.81
CA ILE A 6 6.57 31.98 -22.83
C ILE A 6 7.96 31.40 -23.12
N VAL A 7 8.79 31.35 -22.08
CA VAL A 7 10.14 30.77 -22.13
C VAL A 7 10.20 29.52 -21.28
N ILE A 8 10.86 28.48 -21.79
CA ILE A 8 11.11 27.22 -21.08
C ILE A 8 12.61 27.09 -20.85
N ALA A 9 13.02 26.96 -19.58
CA ALA A 9 14.41 26.74 -19.20
C ALA A 9 14.74 25.24 -19.15
N LYS A 10 15.97 24.90 -19.53
CA LYS A 10 16.47 23.52 -19.56
C LYS A 10 17.91 23.41 -19.08
N LYS A 11 18.32 22.20 -18.70
CA LYS A 11 19.70 21.81 -18.43
C LYS A 11 20.08 20.65 -19.36
N GLY A 12 21.08 20.85 -20.20
CA GLY A 12 21.48 19.86 -21.20
C GLY A 12 20.39 19.57 -22.25
N THR A 13 20.29 18.30 -22.66
CA THR A 13 19.35 17.82 -23.68
C THR A 13 18.18 17.02 -23.12
N LYS A 14 18.17 16.73 -21.81
CA LYS A 14 17.22 15.78 -21.19
C LYS A 14 16.45 16.33 -20.00
N THR A 15 16.73 17.55 -19.55
CA THR A 15 16.17 18.06 -18.29
C THR A 15 15.57 19.46 -18.47
N LEU A 16 14.34 19.67 -17.99
CA LEU A 16 13.65 20.95 -17.89
C LEU A 16 13.81 21.55 -16.48
N LEU A 17 13.92 22.88 -16.39
CA LEU A 17 14.11 23.63 -15.15
C LEU A 17 12.90 24.49 -14.75
N GLY A 18 11.97 24.72 -15.68
CA GLY A 18 10.78 25.52 -15.45
C GLY A 18 10.38 26.36 -16.65
N TYR A 19 9.30 27.13 -16.51
CA TYR A 19 8.85 28.07 -17.54
C TYR A 19 8.32 29.37 -16.93
N GLY A 20 8.36 30.43 -17.73
CA GLY A 20 7.95 31.77 -17.32
C GLY A 20 7.51 32.63 -18.48
N LYS A 21 6.95 33.79 -18.17
CA LYS A 21 6.53 34.81 -19.14
C LYS A 21 7.52 35.96 -19.16
N VAL A 22 7.94 36.39 -20.34
CA VAL A 22 8.82 37.57 -20.51
C VAL A 22 8.02 38.82 -20.18
N ILE A 23 8.54 39.64 -19.27
CA ILE A 23 7.86 40.84 -18.76
C ILE A 23 8.58 42.15 -19.09
N SER A 24 9.81 42.09 -19.62
CA SER A 24 10.57 43.29 -20.02
C SER A 24 11.05 43.24 -21.47
N ASP A 25 11.34 44.42 -21.98
CA ASP A 25 12.17 44.56 -23.15
C ASP A 25 13.62 44.14 -22.88
N TYR A 26 14.39 44.02 -23.95
CA TYR A 26 15.82 43.75 -23.88
C TYR A 26 16.52 44.89 -23.14
N TYR A 27 17.41 44.53 -22.22
CA TYR A 27 18.31 45.46 -21.57
C TYR A 27 19.70 44.85 -21.42
N PHE A 28 20.69 45.72 -21.33
CA PHE A 28 22.08 45.33 -21.08
C PHE A 28 22.40 45.61 -19.61
N ASP A 29 22.85 44.57 -18.90
CA ASP A 29 23.16 44.62 -17.48
C ASP A 29 24.69 44.64 -17.29
N ASP A 30 25.22 45.84 -17.05
CA ASP A 30 26.66 46.07 -16.93
C ASP A 30 27.27 45.55 -15.62
N GLU A 31 26.45 45.30 -14.60
CA GLU A 31 26.87 44.82 -13.29
C GLU A 31 27.17 43.30 -13.28
N ARG A 32 26.72 42.57 -14.32
CA ARG A 32 26.97 41.13 -14.44
C ARG A 32 28.37 40.82 -14.97
N THR A 33 29.01 39.81 -14.38
CA THR A 33 30.31 39.30 -14.82
C THR A 33 30.24 38.50 -16.14
N ALA A 34 29.08 37.91 -16.46
CA ALA A 34 28.82 37.17 -17.69
C ALA A 34 27.32 37.23 -18.09
N TYR A 35 27.01 36.96 -19.35
CA TYR A 35 25.64 36.97 -19.91
C TYR A 35 24.89 38.29 -19.67
N LYS A 36 25.51 39.41 -20.09
CA LYS A 36 25.01 40.78 -19.88
C LYS A 36 23.73 41.13 -20.66
N HIS A 37 23.41 40.40 -21.71
CA HIS A 37 22.20 40.60 -22.52
C HIS A 37 20.98 39.95 -21.85
N CYS A 38 20.12 40.75 -21.25
CA CYS A 38 19.08 40.27 -20.33
C CYS A 38 17.66 40.67 -20.76
N ARG A 39 16.69 39.89 -20.27
CA ARG A 39 15.27 40.19 -20.22
C ARG A 39 14.73 39.64 -18.91
N GLU A 40 13.76 40.33 -18.30
CA GLU A 40 13.10 39.86 -17.09
C GLU A 40 12.02 38.82 -17.43
N VAL A 41 12.00 37.75 -16.63
CA VAL A 41 11.07 36.64 -16.78
C VAL A 41 10.34 36.45 -15.46
N LYS A 42 9.01 36.60 -15.49
CA LYS A 42 8.14 36.15 -14.40
C LYS A 42 7.99 34.64 -14.50
N TRP A 43 8.75 33.91 -13.68
CA TRP A 43 8.66 32.46 -13.61
C TRP A 43 7.28 32.03 -13.09
N LEU A 44 6.59 31.21 -13.88
CA LEU A 44 5.29 30.65 -13.53
C LEU A 44 5.45 29.31 -12.81
N LYS A 45 6.50 28.54 -13.17
CA LYS A 45 6.83 27.27 -12.53
C LYS A 45 8.33 27.02 -12.55
N LYS A 46 8.89 26.47 -11.46
CA LYS A 46 10.30 26.09 -11.30
C LYS A 46 10.39 24.68 -10.70
N GLY A 47 11.35 23.88 -11.16
CA GLY A 47 11.52 22.49 -10.71
C GLY A 47 12.49 21.73 -11.61
N VAL A 48 12.52 20.40 -11.49
CA VAL A 48 13.37 19.54 -12.33
C VAL A 48 12.51 18.42 -12.91
N TRP A 49 12.48 18.31 -14.24
CA TRP A 49 11.74 17.26 -14.95
C TRP A 49 12.61 16.66 -16.04
N ASP A 50 12.61 15.33 -16.13
CA ASP A 50 13.27 14.62 -17.22
C ASP A 50 12.33 14.46 -18.41
N VAL A 51 12.89 14.52 -19.62
CA VAL A 51 12.16 14.32 -20.88
C VAL A 51 12.77 13.16 -21.66
N GLU A 52 11.90 12.32 -22.24
CA GLU A 52 12.33 11.19 -23.06
C GLU A 52 12.94 11.67 -24.39
N ASP A 53 12.35 12.71 -24.98
CA ASP A 53 12.83 13.33 -26.21
C ASP A 53 14.05 14.24 -25.99
N ASN A 54 14.96 14.25 -26.98
CA ASN A 54 16.08 15.19 -26.97
C ASN A 54 15.62 16.64 -27.19
N LEU A 55 15.99 17.51 -26.25
CA LEU A 55 15.84 18.95 -26.35
C LEU A 55 16.93 19.53 -27.26
N SER A 56 16.60 20.66 -27.92
CA SER A 56 17.53 21.38 -28.79
C SER A 56 18.86 21.69 -28.06
N PRO A 57 20.03 21.46 -28.66
CA PRO A 57 21.31 21.79 -28.04
C PRO A 57 21.61 23.30 -28.03
N LYS A 58 20.83 24.11 -28.76
CA LYS A 58 21.06 25.56 -28.87
C LYS A 58 20.67 26.30 -27.58
N THR A 59 21.31 27.45 -27.36
CA THR A 59 21.07 28.34 -26.20
C THR A 59 19.66 28.93 -26.19
N LEU A 60 19.15 29.32 -27.36
CA LEU A 60 17.77 29.79 -27.56
C LEU A 60 17.22 29.11 -28.82
N THR A 61 15.98 28.62 -28.75
CA THR A 61 15.33 27.94 -29.88
C THR A 61 13.86 28.28 -29.87
N ASP A 62 13.36 28.78 -31.00
CA ASP A 62 11.92 28.89 -31.21
C ASP A 62 11.34 27.50 -31.42
N ILE A 63 10.39 27.14 -30.57
CA ILE A 63 9.73 25.84 -30.58
C ILE A 63 8.34 25.97 -31.20
N LYS A 64 7.95 24.99 -32.00
CA LYS A 64 6.58 24.91 -32.53
C LYS A 64 5.58 24.75 -31.37
N LEU A 65 4.38 25.29 -31.55
CA LEU A 65 3.33 25.32 -30.52
C LEU A 65 3.02 23.92 -29.95
N GLU A 66 2.94 22.90 -30.80
CA GLU A 66 2.70 21.50 -30.38
C GLU A 66 3.78 20.98 -29.43
N LYS A 67 5.05 21.24 -29.73
CA LYS A 67 6.18 20.83 -28.88
C LYS A 67 6.22 21.65 -27.59
N ALA A 68 5.85 22.93 -27.64
CA ALA A 68 5.72 23.76 -26.45
C ALA A 68 4.62 23.23 -25.51
N GLN A 69 3.45 22.89 -26.06
CA GLN A 69 2.36 22.28 -25.31
C GLN A 69 2.77 20.95 -24.69
N TYR A 70 3.46 20.07 -25.42
CA TYR A 70 3.99 18.83 -24.87
C TYR A 70 4.94 19.05 -23.68
N LEU A 71 5.91 19.95 -23.78
CA LEU A 71 6.85 20.24 -22.69
C LEU A 71 6.16 20.90 -21.49
N LEU A 72 5.19 21.79 -21.76
CA LEU A 72 4.34 22.37 -20.71
C LEU A 72 3.50 21.30 -20.04
N ASN A 73 2.96 20.33 -20.79
CA ASN A 73 2.23 19.19 -20.25
C ASN A 73 3.11 18.29 -19.39
N ILE A 74 4.40 18.10 -19.72
CA ILE A 74 5.33 17.39 -18.82
C ILE A 74 5.52 18.17 -17.52
N MET A 75 5.80 19.48 -17.61
CA MET A 75 6.01 20.31 -16.43
C MET A 75 4.73 20.50 -15.61
N ASN A 76 3.55 20.42 -16.22
CA ASN A 76 2.25 20.57 -15.57
C ASN A 76 1.69 19.23 -15.06
N GLY A 77 1.80 18.16 -15.84
CA GLY A 77 1.28 16.82 -15.56
C GLY A 77 2.09 15.98 -14.56
N ASN A 78 3.37 16.30 -14.30
CA ASN A 78 4.20 15.51 -13.37
C ASN A 78 4.09 15.90 -11.89
N THR A 79 3.36 16.96 -11.52
CA THR A 79 3.30 17.38 -10.10
C THR A 79 2.57 16.37 -9.24
N GLN A 80 1.44 15.86 -9.73
CA GLN A 80 0.62 14.88 -9.00
C GLN A 80 1.34 13.53 -8.89
N ALA A 81 1.94 13.04 -9.97
CA ALA A 81 2.71 11.79 -9.96
C ALA A 81 3.97 11.86 -9.08
N GLN A 82 4.61 13.03 -8.98
CA GLN A 82 5.74 13.26 -8.05
C GLN A 82 5.28 13.35 -6.60
N GLU A 83 4.18 14.05 -6.30
CA GLU A 83 3.55 14.08 -4.97
C GLU A 83 3.13 12.66 -4.54
N ASP A 84 2.55 11.87 -5.45
CA ASP A 84 2.18 10.46 -5.21
C ASP A 84 3.38 9.61 -4.87
N ASN A 85 4.44 9.76 -5.66
CA ASN A 85 5.67 9.02 -5.44
C ASN A 85 6.26 9.35 -4.07
N LEU A 86 6.17 10.62 -3.63
CA LEU A 86 6.60 11.03 -2.30
C LEU A 86 5.73 10.42 -1.19
N VAL A 87 4.40 10.45 -1.32
CA VAL A 87 3.49 9.89 -0.32
C VAL A 87 3.60 8.36 -0.26
N ILE A 88 3.75 7.69 -1.39
CA ILE A 88 3.97 6.24 -1.45
C ILE A 88 5.34 5.88 -0.86
N LYS A 89 6.40 6.66 -1.12
CA LYS A 89 7.71 6.50 -0.45
C LYS A 89 7.59 6.69 1.06
N LEU A 90 6.84 7.70 1.50
CA LEU A 90 6.57 7.95 2.91
C LEU A 90 5.82 6.78 3.54
N LEU A 91 4.82 6.21 2.87
CA LEU A 91 4.08 5.03 3.33
C LEU A 91 4.94 3.77 3.40
N LYS A 92 5.93 3.62 2.51
CA LYS A 92 6.93 2.54 2.61
C LYS A 92 7.85 2.70 3.83
N TYR A 93 8.18 3.93 4.19
CA TYR A 93 8.98 4.23 5.39
C TYR A 93 8.14 4.12 6.67
N LYS A 94 6.91 4.61 6.64
CA LYS A 94 5.96 4.63 7.74
C LYS A 94 4.59 4.20 7.23
N PRO A 95 4.15 2.95 7.47
CA PRO A 95 2.92 2.38 6.90
C PRO A 95 1.61 3.03 7.36
N GLN A 96 1.69 4.17 8.04
CA GLN A 96 0.55 4.89 8.55
C GLN A 96 0.73 6.40 8.40
N ILE A 97 -0.24 7.04 7.76
CA ILE A 97 -0.25 8.50 7.56
C ILE A 97 -1.59 9.10 7.97
N ILE A 98 -1.59 10.38 8.28
CA ILE A 98 -2.78 11.20 8.45
C ILE A 98 -2.72 12.33 7.42
N LEU A 99 -3.67 12.32 6.50
CA LEU A 99 -3.94 13.44 5.60
C LEU A 99 -4.73 14.48 6.38
N GLN A 100 -4.11 15.62 6.67
CA GLN A 100 -4.74 16.69 7.45
C GLN A 100 -4.87 17.97 6.62
N GLY A 101 -5.89 18.76 6.93
CA GLY A 101 -6.09 20.04 6.27
C GLY A 101 -7.53 20.52 6.43
N PRO A 102 -7.83 21.72 5.92
CA PRO A 102 -9.12 22.35 6.11
C PRO A 102 -10.21 21.62 5.31
N PRO A 103 -11.50 21.86 5.62
CA PRO A 103 -12.61 21.23 4.92
C PRO A 103 -12.59 21.54 3.41
N GLY A 104 -13.06 20.59 2.60
CA GLY A 104 -13.17 20.78 1.14
C GLY A 104 -11.85 20.69 0.34
N THR A 105 -10.79 20.13 0.93
CA THR A 105 -9.48 19.94 0.25
C THR A 105 -9.33 18.57 -0.41
N GLY A 106 -10.34 17.71 -0.33
CA GLY A 106 -10.34 16.40 -1.00
C GLY A 106 -9.54 15.30 -0.29
N LYS A 107 -9.25 15.41 1.01
CA LYS A 107 -8.50 14.41 1.80
C LYS A 107 -9.00 12.98 1.63
N THR A 108 -10.32 12.75 1.72
CA THR A 108 -10.92 11.42 1.55
C THR A 108 -10.80 10.91 0.11
N ARG A 109 -10.90 11.80 -0.88
CA ARG A 109 -10.62 11.48 -2.30
C ARG A 109 -9.17 11.07 -2.48
N GLU A 110 -8.26 11.80 -1.84
CA GLU A 110 -6.83 11.56 -1.88
C GLU A 110 -6.44 10.24 -1.21
N ALA A 111 -7.01 9.94 -0.04
CA ALA A 111 -6.82 8.66 0.64
C ALA A 111 -7.26 7.47 -0.24
N LYS A 112 -8.41 7.57 -0.92
CA LYS A 112 -8.88 6.55 -1.88
C LYS A 112 -7.92 6.40 -3.05
N ARG A 113 -7.38 7.50 -3.58
CA ARG A 113 -6.44 7.48 -4.70
C ARG A 113 -5.12 6.80 -4.33
N ILE A 114 -4.56 7.14 -3.18
CA ILE A 114 -3.37 6.49 -2.63
C ILE A 114 -3.63 4.99 -2.39
N ALA A 115 -4.81 4.64 -1.88
CA ALA A 115 -5.21 3.25 -1.69
C ALA A 115 -5.22 2.47 -3.02
N LYS A 116 -5.80 3.02 -4.10
CA LYS A 116 -5.76 2.40 -5.43
C LYS A 116 -4.32 2.15 -5.89
N ALA A 117 -3.45 3.16 -5.76
CA ALA A 117 -2.04 3.04 -6.11
C ALA A 117 -1.32 1.94 -5.32
N LEU A 118 -1.52 1.87 -4.00
CA LEU A 118 -0.95 0.82 -3.15
C LEU A 118 -1.46 -0.59 -3.50
N LEU A 119 -2.71 -0.70 -3.96
CA LEU A 119 -3.35 -1.97 -4.32
C LEU A 119 -3.04 -2.43 -5.74
N GLY A 120 -2.35 -1.60 -6.53
CA GLY A 120 -2.04 -1.84 -7.94
C GLY A 120 -3.25 -1.67 -8.86
N LEU A 121 -4.21 -0.84 -8.46
CA LEU A 121 -5.44 -0.56 -9.20
C LEU A 121 -5.29 0.70 -10.05
N GLY A 122 -5.92 0.72 -11.22
CA GLY A 122 -6.04 1.90 -12.07
C GLY A 122 -6.99 2.96 -11.50
N GLU A 123 -6.95 4.17 -12.04
CA GLU A 123 -7.78 5.29 -11.52
C GLU A 123 -9.28 5.02 -11.58
N ASN A 124 -9.74 4.28 -12.60
CA ASN A 124 -11.15 3.96 -12.81
C ASN A 124 -11.61 2.69 -12.09
N ASP A 125 -10.69 1.93 -11.48
CA ASP A 125 -11.04 0.70 -10.79
C ASP A 125 -11.83 0.99 -9.52
N SER A 126 -12.86 0.19 -9.25
CA SER A 126 -13.65 0.32 -8.02
C SER A 126 -12.88 -0.20 -6.81
N LEU A 127 -13.05 0.48 -5.68
CA LEU A 127 -12.63 -0.01 -4.36
C LEU A 127 -13.76 -0.77 -3.66
N GLU A 128 -15.00 -0.69 -4.16
CA GLU A 128 -16.14 -1.36 -3.58
C GLU A 128 -16.00 -2.88 -3.72
N GLY A 129 -16.26 -3.61 -2.64
CA GLY A 129 -16.13 -5.07 -2.60
C GLY A 129 -14.69 -5.59 -2.61
N ASN A 130 -13.67 -4.73 -2.65
CA ASN A 130 -12.28 -5.17 -2.60
C ASN A 130 -11.91 -5.61 -1.19
N GLU A 131 -11.69 -6.91 -0.99
CA GLU A 131 -11.33 -7.49 0.32
C GLU A 131 -10.04 -6.90 0.92
N ARG A 132 -9.16 -6.31 0.10
CA ARG A 132 -7.91 -5.68 0.53
C ARG A 132 -8.07 -4.19 0.88
N PHE A 133 -9.28 -3.66 0.82
CA PHE A 133 -9.59 -2.28 1.12
C PHE A 133 -10.75 -2.17 2.12
N LYS A 134 -10.59 -1.33 3.13
CA LYS A 134 -11.70 -0.92 4.00
C LYS A 134 -11.67 0.59 4.19
N LEU A 135 -12.83 1.22 4.09
CA LEU A 135 -13.06 2.62 4.46
C LEU A 135 -14.05 2.64 5.62
N ILE A 136 -13.66 3.25 6.72
CA ILE A 136 -14.53 3.50 7.86
C ILE A 136 -14.47 4.97 8.24
N GLN A 137 -15.45 5.44 9.02
CA GLN A 137 -15.45 6.77 9.61
C GLN A 137 -15.51 6.63 11.13
N PHE A 138 -14.69 7.39 11.85
CA PHE A 138 -14.75 7.41 13.31
C PHE A 138 -15.87 8.33 13.83
N HIS A 139 -16.45 7.90 14.95
CA HIS A 139 -17.49 8.61 15.67
C HIS A 139 -17.04 8.80 17.13
N PRO A 140 -17.49 9.84 17.87
CA PRO A 140 -17.10 10.04 19.27
C PRO A 140 -17.31 8.85 20.22
N SER A 141 -18.24 7.95 19.87
CA SER A 141 -18.54 6.75 20.65
C SER A 141 -17.70 5.52 20.29
N TYR A 142 -16.75 5.63 19.35
CA TYR A 142 -15.92 4.50 18.94
C TYR A 142 -15.03 4.05 20.10
N SER A 143 -15.04 2.76 20.41
CA SER A 143 -14.25 2.16 21.48
C SER A 143 -13.22 1.16 20.95
N TYR A 144 -12.38 0.65 21.84
CA TYR A 144 -11.45 -0.43 21.53
C TYR A 144 -12.22 -1.70 21.12
N GLU A 145 -13.35 -1.97 21.78
CA GLU A 145 -14.25 -3.09 21.54
C GLU A 145 -15.01 -3.02 20.22
N ASP A 146 -15.03 -1.86 19.56
CA ASP A 146 -15.58 -1.69 18.21
C ASP A 146 -14.51 -1.84 17.12
N PHE A 147 -13.24 -1.54 17.45
CA PHE A 147 -12.19 -1.41 16.45
C PHE A 147 -11.17 -2.55 16.43
N VAL A 148 -10.72 -2.98 17.61
CA VAL A 148 -9.61 -3.92 17.75
C VAL A 148 -10.10 -5.32 18.09
N ARG A 149 -10.56 -5.51 19.34
CA ARG A 149 -11.13 -6.76 19.85
C ARG A 149 -12.20 -6.44 20.87
N GLY A 150 -13.30 -7.18 20.84
CA GLY A 150 -14.39 -6.97 21.80
C GLY A 150 -15.14 -8.27 22.09
N ILE A 151 -15.84 -8.29 23.22
CA ILE A 151 -16.70 -9.40 23.61
C ILE A 151 -18.02 -9.32 22.86
N VAL A 152 -18.46 -10.43 22.29
CA VAL A 152 -19.76 -10.57 21.61
C VAL A 152 -20.57 -11.64 22.32
N ALA A 153 -21.86 -11.35 22.50
CA ALA A 153 -22.85 -12.31 22.95
C ALA A 153 -23.36 -13.13 21.76
N LYS A 154 -23.16 -14.44 21.78
CA LYS A 154 -23.69 -15.38 20.78
C LYS A 154 -24.64 -16.37 21.45
N PRO A 155 -25.72 -16.79 20.79
CA PRO A 155 -26.53 -17.90 21.30
C PRO A 155 -25.66 -19.15 21.40
N ASN A 156 -25.84 -19.93 22.46
CA ASN A 156 -25.18 -21.24 22.54
C ASN A 156 -25.72 -22.16 21.43
N GLU A 157 -24.90 -23.13 21.00
CA GLU A 157 -25.27 -24.07 19.92
C GLU A 157 -26.52 -24.90 20.25
N GLU A 158 -26.87 -25.01 21.55
CA GLU A 158 -28.04 -25.73 22.06
C GLU A 158 -29.31 -24.87 22.23
N GLY A 159 -29.27 -23.58 21.89
CA GLY A 159 -30.42 -22.65 21.93
C GLY A 159 -30.94 -22.26 23.33
N SER A 160 -30.26 -22.66 24.40
CA SER A 160 -30.67 -22.49 25.80
C SER A 160 -29.95 -21.37 26.58
N GLY A 161 -29.09 -20.56 25.94
CA GLY A 161 -28.38 -19.47 26.62
C GLY A 161 -27.51 -18.60 25.72
N ILE A 162 -26.78 -17.66 26.33
CA ILE A 162 -25.81 -16.76 25.67
C ILE A 162 -24.40 -17.11 26.12
N VAL A 163 -23.47 -17.22 25.17
CA VAL A 163 -22.03 -17.35 25.39
C VAL A 163 -21.35 -16.04 25.03
N TYR A 164 -20.40 -15.61 25.86
CA TYR A 164 -19.59 -14.43 25.61
C TYR A 164 -18.24 -14.85 25.03
N THR A 165 -17.96 -14.45 23.79
CA THR A 165 -16.70 -14.78 23.10
C THR A 165 -15.98 -13.52 22.67
N ALA A 166 -14.67 -13.48 22.87
CA ALA A 166 -13.84 -12.42 22.32
C ALA A 166 -13.67 -12.60 20.82
N GLU A 167 -13.78 -11.51 20.07
CA GLU A 167 -13.66 -11.52 18.62
C GLU A 167 -12.81 -10.37 18.12
N ASN A 168 -12.10 -10.61 17.02
CA ASN A 168 -11.45 -9.56 16.27
C ASN A 168 -12.50 -8.66 15.63
N LYS A 169 -12.32 -7.35 15.79
CA LYS A 169 -13.17 -6.32 15.20
C LYS A 169 -12.51 -5.78 13.93
N ILE A 170 -12.86 -4.58 13.49
CA ILE A 170 -12.50 -4.09 12.15
C ILE A 170 -10.99 -4.18 11.87
N LEU A 171 -10.16 -3.54 12.70
CA LEU A 171 -8.71 -3.55 12.53
C LEU A 171 -8.11 -4.92 12.87
N GLY A 172 -8.58 -5.56 13.94
CA GLY A 172 -8.08 -6.89 14.33
C GLY A 172 -8.29 -7.96 13.25
N ALA A 173 -9.47 -7.98 12.63
CA ALA A 173 -9.83 -8.96 11.60
C ALA A 173 -9.06 -8.67 10.32
N PHE A 174 -9.01 -7.39 9.91
CA PHE A 174 -8.29 -6.97 8.71
C PHE A 174 -6.77 -7.19 8.85
N ALA A 175 -6.20 -6.98 10.03
CA ALA A 175 -4.80 -7.30 10.32
C ALA A 175 -4.53 -8.80 10.28
N LYS A 176 -5.45 -9.65 10.78
CA LYS A 176 -5.33 -11.12 10.69
C LYS A 176 -5.30 -11.59 9.24
N GLU A 177 -6.18 -11.06 8.38
CA GLU A 177 -6.20 -11.35 6.94
C GLU A 177 -4.90 -10.94 6.25
N ALA A 178 -4.45 -9.70 6.48
CA ALA A 178 -3.21 -9.19 5.93
C ALA A 178 -1.98 -10.00 6.39
N PHE A 179 -1.95 -10.39 7.67
CA PHE A 179 -0.86 -11.16 8.26
C PHE A 179 -0.80 -12.57 7.68
N ASN A 180 -1.95 -13.22 7.47
CA ASN A 180 -2.02 -14.52 6.81
C ASN A 180 -1.41 -14.48 5.40
N ASN A 181 -1.69 -13.45 4.61
CA ASN A 181 -1.06 -13.29 3.29
C ASN A 181 0.44 -13.02 3.41
N TRP A 182 0.86 -12.13 4.31
CA TRP A 182 2.27 -11.80 4.52
C TRP A 182 3.09 -13.03 4.93
N HIS A 183 2.59 -13.81 5.89
CA HIS A 183 3.23 -15.02 6.37
C HIS A 183 3.32 -16.09 5.27
N LYS A 184 2.23 -16.34 4.54
CA LYS A 184 2.23 -17.29 3.40
C LYS A 184 3.21 -16.87 2.29
N ALA A 185 3.27 -15.58 1.97
CA ALA A 185 4.20 -15.05 0.99
C ALA A 185 5.67 -15.26 1.43
N GLN A 186 5.96 -15.14 2.72
CA GLN A 186 7.29 -15.43 3.26
C GLN A 186 7.63 -16.92 3.31
N GLN A 187 6.68 -17.78 3.69
CA GLN A 187 6.88 -19.23 3.73
C GLN A 187 7.23 -19.81 2.36
N SER A 188 6.67 -19.27 1.26
CA SER A 188 7.09 -19.66 -0.10
C SER A 188 8.57 -19.35 -0.42
N THR A 189 9.21 -18.52 0.43
CA THR A 189 10.64 -18.16 0.35
C THR A 189 11.47 -18.85 1.45
N GLN A 190 10.84 -19.47 2.45
CA GLN A 190 11.48 -20.07 3.61
C GLN A 190 11.46 -21.61 3.47
N THR A 191 12.63 -22.18 3.16
CA THR A 191 13.02 -23.60 3.28
C THR A 191 11.90 -24.64 3.08
N LEU A 192 11.90 -25.31 1.91
CA LEU A 192 11.15 -26.56 1.69
C LEU A 192 11.23 -27.45 2.92
N LYS A 193 10.09 -27.88 3.47
CA LYS A 193 10.08 -28.94 4.48
C LYS A 193 10.62 -30.22 3.84
N GLU A 194 11.47 -30.96 4.54
CA GLU A 194 12.07 -32.21 4.00
C GLU A 194 11.01 -33.22 3.54
N GLU A 195 9.80 -33.16 4.11
CA GLU A 195 8.62 -33.92 3.68
C GLU A 195 8.20 -33.60 2.24
N GLU A 196 8.16 -32.33 1.83
CA GLU A 196 7.74 -31.92 0.47
C GLU A 196 8.77 -32.37 -0.59
N VAL A 197 10.06 -32.34 -0.24
CA VAL A 197 11.13 -32.85 -1.11
C VAL A 197 11.04 -34.36 -1.28
N PHE A 198 10.68 -35.07 -0.21
CA PHE A 198 10.51 -36.51 -0.26
C PHE A 198 9.30 -36.92 -1.10
N GLU A 199 8.15 -36.28 -0.94
CA GLU A 199 6.99 -36.57 -1.79
C GLU A 199 7.27 -36.27 -3.27
N ALA A 200 7.96 -35.16 -3.57
CA ALA A 200 8.40 -34.85 -4.93
C ALA A 200 9.36 -35.90 -5.50
N PHE A 201 10.25 -36.45 -4.67
CA PHE A 201 11.13 -37.56 -5.06
C PHE A 201 10.34 -38.82 -5.39
N ILE A 202 9.32 -39.17 -4.59
CA ILE A 202 8.48 -40.35 -4.86
C ILE A 202 7.78 -40.22 -6.21
N GLU A 203 7.17 -39.07 -6.50
CA GLU A 203 6.50 -38.82 -7.77
C GLU A 203 7.48 -38.85 -8.96
N HIS A 204 8.68 -38.29 -8.80
CA HIS A 204 9.73 -38.38 -9.81
C HIS A 204 10.09 -39.85 -10.16
N ILE A 205 10.23 -40.72 -9.16
CA ILE A 205 10.48 -42.16 -9.40
C ILE A 205 9.29 -42.85 -10.08
N LYS A 206 8.05 -42.49 -9.71
CA LYS A 206 6.83 -43.01 -10.36
C LYS A 206 6.76 -42.59 -11.83
N GLU A 207 7.10 -41.35 -12.15
CA GLU A 207 7.16 -40.84 -13.52
C GLU A 207 8.23 -41.58 -14.34
N GLU A 208 9.44 -41.77 -13.80
CA GLU A 208 10.50 -42.53 -14.48
C GLU A 208 10.09 -44.00 -14.71
N LEU A 209 9.41 -44.62 -13.73
CA LEU A 209 8.83 -45.96 -13.88
C LEU A 209 7.79 -46.03 -15.00
N ALA A 210 6.91 -45.03 -15.10
CA ALA A 210 5.85 -44.98 -16.10
C ALA A 210 6.40 -44.70 -17.52
N GLN A 211 7.54 -44.00 -17.64
CA GLN A 211 8.19 -43.69 -18.91
C GLN A 211 9.12 -44.83 -19.40
N SER A 212 9.51 -45.74 -18.50
CA SER A 212 10.32 -46.91 -18.86
C SER A 212 9.52 -47.89 -19.72
N GLU A 213 10.05 -48.28 -20.89
CA GLU A 213 9.44 -49.29 -21.79
C GLU A 213 9.16 -50.63 -21.08
N ASP A 214 10.06 -51.05 -20.19
CA ASP A 214 9.93 -52.31 -19.43
C ASP A 214 9.29 -52.13 -18.04
N TYR A 215 8.81 -50.93 -17.70
CA TYR A 215 8.34 -50.56 -16.34
C TYR A 215 9.34 -50.92 -15.24
N LYS A 216 10.65 -50.80 -15.51
CA LYS A 216 11.73 -51.15 -14.56
C LYS A 216 12.51 -49.90 -14.17
N TYR A 217 12.65 -49.69 -12.86
CA TYR A 217 13.57 -48.71 -12.29
C TYR A 217 14.74 -49.42 -11.60
N PRO A 218 15.94 -49.45 -12.19
CA PRO A 218 17.05 -50.25 -11.66
C PRO A 218 17.59 -49.71 -10.34
N LEU A 219 17.71 -50.60 -9.34
CA LEU A 219 18.46 -50.38 -8.09
C LEU A 219 19.87 -50.97 -8.17
N THR A 220 20.01 -52.09 -8.87
CA THR A 220 21.26 -52.76 -9.26
C THR A 220 21.10 -53.38 -10.64
N GLU A 221 22.13 -54.05 -11.17
CA GLU A 221 22.05 -54.78 -12.45
C GLU A 221 20.94 -55.85 -12.49
N ALA A 222 20.57 -56.41 -11.34
CA ALA A 222 19.63 -57.53 -11.26
C ALA A 222 18.38 -57.26 -10.40
N VAL A 223 18.26 -56.08 -9.78
CA VAL A 223 17.14 -55.71 -8.89
C VAL A 223 16.60 -54.33 -9.25
N TYR A 224 15.29 -54.22 -9.34
CA TYR A 224 14.59 -53.01 -9.80
C TYR A 224 13.26 -52.82 -9.07
N LEU A 225 12.79 -51.57 -9.02
CA LEU A 225 11.38 -51.29 -8.75
C LEU A 225 10.56 -51.60 -10.01
N PHE A 226 9.35 -52.09 -9.83
CA PHE A 226 8.45 -52.39 -10.96
C PHE A 226 7.03 -51.84 -10.78
N ASP A 227 6.72 -51.31 -9.59
CA ASP A 227 5.40 -50.75 -9.26
C ASP A 227 5.52 -49.86 -8.01
N ALA A 228 4.58 -48.94 -7.82
CA ALA A 228 4.56 -47.97 -6.73
C ALA A 228 3.13 -47.57 -6.39
N ASP A 229 2.82 -47.47 -5.09
CA ASP A 229 1.54 -46.92 -4.60
C ASP A 229 1.78 -45.69 -3.70
N ASP A 230 0.75 -45.23 -2.97
CA ASP A 230 0.85 -44.05 -2.10
C ASP A 230 1.66 -44.30 -0.81
N LYS A 231 2.10 -45.53 -0.54
CA LYS A 231 2.76 -45.91 0.73
C LYS A 231 4.08 -46.65 0.53
N ARG A 232 4.33 -47.22 -0.64
CA ARG A 232 5.49 -48.10 -0.87
C ARG A 232 5.85 -48.23 -2.35
N PHE A 233 7.13 -48.51 -2.58
CA PHE A 233 7.59 -49.12 -3.83
C PHE A 233 7.50 -50.64 -3.76
N LYS A 234 7.27 -51.30 -4.90
CA LYS A 234 7.45 -52.75 -5.06
C LYS A 234 8.70 -53.02 -5.87
N TYR A 235 9.53 -53.95 -5.40
CA TYR A 235 10.80 -54.29 -6.01
C TYR A 235 11.01 -55.80 -6.08
N LYS A 236 11.74 -56.26 -7.10
CA LYS A 236 12.10 -57.66 -7.29
C LYS A 236 13.44 -57.78 -7.99
N GLY A 237 14.02 -58.98 -7.95
CA GLY A 237 15.20 -59.32 -8.73
C GLY A 237 14.90 -60.36 -9.81
N ASP A 238 15.63 -60.31 -10.92
CA ASP A 238 15.41 -61.23 -12.05
C ASP A 238 15.64 -62.71 -11.66
N ASN A 239 16.49 -62.96 -10.66
CA ASN A 239 16.81 -64.30 -10.15
C ASN A 239 16.09 -64.68 -8.84
N TRP A 240 14.99 -63.99 -8.48
CA TRP A 240 14.30 -64.24 -7.21
C TRP A 240 13.16 -65.26 -7.38
N GLU A 241 13.44 -66.53 -7.06
CA GLU A 241 12.44 -67.62 -7.13
C GLU A 241 11.40 -67.57 -5.99
N VAL A 242 11.85 -67.25 -4.77
CA VAL A 242 11.02 -67.27 -3.54
C VAL A 242 10.13 -66.02 -3.40
N HIS A 243 10.44 -64.95 -4.14
CA HIS A 243 9.73 -63.67 -4.13
C HIS A 243 9.47 -63.14 -5.54
N SER A 244 8.97 -64.01 -6.43
CA SER A 244 8.68 -63.67 -7.83
C SER A 244 7.63 -62.55 -7.98
N ASN A 245 6.71 -62.43 -7.01
CA ASN A 245 5.72 -61.35 -6.92
C ASN A 245 6.29 -60.04 -6.33
N GLY A 246 7.56 -60.02 -5.98
CA GLY A 246 8.25 -58.87 -5.39
C GLY A 246 8.01 -58.66 -3.90
N LEU A 247 8.70 -57.67 -3.37
CA LEU A 247 8.68 -57.24 -1.98
C LEU A 247 8.33 -55.75 -1.88
N ASN A 248 7.89 -55.33 -0.69
CA ASN A 248 7.50 -53.96 -0.43
C ASN A 248 8.63 -53.16 0.21
N MET A 249 8.81 -51.93 -0.23
CA MET A 249 9.71 -50.93 0.35
C MET A 249 8.89 -49.75 0.82
N ASN A 250 8.57 -49.68 2.11
CA ASN A 250 7.65 -48.67 2.65
C ASN A 250 8.30 -47.29 2.72
N TYR A 251 7.58 -46.26 2.30
CA TYR A 251 8.05 -44.86 2.35
C TYR A 251 8.40 -44.42 3.77
N ALA A 252 7.62 -44.85 4.77
CA ALA A 252 7.91 -44.56 6.17
C ALA A 252 9.27 -45.14 6.65
N GLU A 253 9.69 -46.28 6.11
CA GLU A 253 10.99 -46.87 6.45
C GLU A 253 12.13 -46.13 5.75
N ILE A 254 11.93 -45.71 4.49
CA ILE A 254 12.88 -44.86 3.77
C ILE A 254 13.06 -43.52 4.50
N LYS A 255 11.96 -42.87 4.93
CA LYS A 255 11.98 -41.64 5.73
C LYS A 255 12.81 -41.81 7.01
N ARG A 256 12.57 -42.87 7.78
CA ARG A 256 13.35 -43.16 9.01
C ARG A 256 14.84 -43.37 8.74
N ILE A 257 15.22 -43.96 7.59
CA ILE A 257 16.64 -44.11 7.22
C ILE A 257 17.23 -42.74 6.89
N ILE A 258 16.54 -41.92 6.10
CA ILE A 258 16.95 -40.54 5.77
C ILE A 258 17.13 -39.70 7.04
N GLU A 259 16.15 -39.71 7.94
CA GLU A 259 16.14 -38.99 9.23
C GLU A 259 17.28 -39.43 10.15
N SER A 260 17.65 -40.72 10.11
CA SER A 260 18.75 -41.24 10.92
C SER A 260 20.14 -40.78 10.46
N GLY A 261 20.26 -40.21 9.26
CA GLY A 261 21.53 -39.77 8.67
C GLY A 261 22.49 -40.89 8.26
N VAL A 262 22.06 -42.15 8.35
CA VAL A 262 22.89 -43.31 7.99
C VAL A 262 23.13 -43.37 6.49
N ARG A 263 24.36 -43.72 6.10
CA ARG A 263 24.83 -43.76 4.69
C ARG A 263 25.47 -45.08 4.29
N ASP A 264 25.54 -46.05 5.19
CA ASP A 264 26.18 -47.33 4.93
C ASP A 264 25.26 -48.50 5.31
N ARG A 265 25.49 -49.65 4.68
CA ARG A 265 24.68 -50.86 4.87
C ARG A 265 24.68 -51.33 6.32
N GLN A 266 25.82 -51.27 7.02
CA GLN A 266 25.91 -51.78 8.40
C GLN A 266 25.10 -50.91 9.35
N GLY A 267 25.13 -49.60 9.17
CA GLY A 267 24.27 -48.67 9.89
C GLY A 267 22.79 -49.01 9.70
N VAL A 268 22.34 -49.23 8.45
CA VAL A 268 20.92 -49.54 8.19
C VAL A 268 20.52 -50.86 8.83
N THR A 269 21.38 -51.89 8.79
CA THR A 269 21.08 -53.17 9.45
C THR A 269 20.91 -53.08 10.98
N LYS A 270 21.49 -52.07 11.62
CA LYS A 270 21.44 -51.84 13.06
C LYS A 270 20.31 -50.90 13.50
N LEU A 271 19.62 -50.23 12.56
CA LEU A 271 18.48 -49.37 12.87
C LEU A 271 17.30 -50.21 13.38
N THR A 272 17.06 -50.19 14.68
CA THR A 272 15.94 -50.90 15.32
C THR A 272 14.57 -50.27 15.03
N THR A 273 14.56 -49.05 14.49
CA THR A 273 13.38 -48.26 14.14
C THR A 273 12.72 -48.68 12.82
N ILE A 274 13.35 -49.56 12.05
CA ILE A 274 12.83 -50.09 10.77
C ILE A 274 12.58 -51.60 10.82
N GLY A 275 11.71 -52.11 9.93
CA GLY A 275 11.31 -53.51 9.90
C GLY A 275 12.46 -54.48 9.60
N GLY A 276 12.27 -55.75 9.96
CA GLY A 276 13.27 -56.81 9.74
C GLY A 276 13.61 -56.99 8.26
N GLN A 277 12.64 -56.86 7.36
CA GLN A 277 12.84 -56.91 5.92
C GLN A 277 13.73 -55.76 5.43
N ALA A 278 13.46 -54.51 5.86
CA ALA A 278 14.26 -53.35 5.49
C ALA A 278 15.73 -53.50 5.96
N ARG A 279 15.95 -54.07 7.15
CA ARG A 279 17.31 -54.40 7.64
C ARG A 279 18.00 -55.49 6.84
N GLN A 280 17.29 -56.57 6.49
CA GLN A 280 17.85 -57.67 5.68
C GLN A 280 18.18 -57.21 4.26
N HIS A 281 17.34 -56.35 3.69
CA HIS A 281 17.43 -55.81 2.33
C HIS A 281 18.06 -54.40 2.31
N ALA A 282 18.88 -54.08 3.33
CA ALA A 282 19.45 -52.75 3.55
C ALA A 282 20.18 -52.17 2.33
N SER A 283 20.83 -53.00 1.52
CA SER A 283 21.51 -52.56 0.30
C SER A 283 20.56 -51.90 -0.69
N TYR A 284 19.33 -52.41 -0.86
CA TYR A 284 18.37 -51.88 -1.82
C TYR A 284 17.70 -50.60 -1.30
N PHE A 285 17.39 -50.55 0.00
CA PHE A 285 16.90 -49.33 0.65
C PHE A 285 17.94 -48.21 0.56
N LEU A 286 19.22 -48.53 0.75
CA LEU A 286 20.30 -47.54 0.65
C LEU A 286 20.41 -46.96 -0.77
N ARG A 287 20.20 -47.76 -1.82
CA ARG A 287 20.18 -47.26 -3.21
C ARG A 287 19.09 -46.22 -3.45
N ILE A 288 17.90 -46.40 -2.89
CA ILE A 288 16.83 -45.41 -2.97
C ILE A 288 17.17 -44.16 -2.17
N VAL A 289 17.79 -44.31 -1.01
CA VAL A 289 18.26 -43.18 -0.19
C VAL A 289 19.34 -42.38 -0.92
N GLU A 290 20.30 -43.03 -1.59
CA GLU A 290 21.31 -42.40 -2.44
C GLU A 290 20.65 -41.56 -3.55
N LYS A 291 19.70 -42.15 -4.28
CA LYS A 291 18.92 -41.47 -5.32
C LYS A 291 18.10 -40.29 -4.81
N TYR A 292 17.57 -40.37 -3.59
CA TYR A 292 16.90 -39.24 -2.94
C TYR A 292 17.86 -38.05 -2.74
N TYR A 293 19.11 -38.29 -2.36
CA TYR A 293 20.10 -37.20 -2.22
C TYR A 293 20.54 -36.64 -3.57
N GLU A 294 20.73 -37.49 -4.58
CA GLU A 294 21.00 -37.04 -5.95
C GLU A 294 19.86 -36.17 -6.51
N PHE A 295 18.61 -36.58 -6.28
CA PHE A 295 17.42 -35.80 -6.62
C PHE A 295 17.41 -34.48 -5.86
N ARG A 296 17.63 -34.50 -4.53
CA ARG A 296 17.63 -33.30 -3.68
C ARG A 296 18.65 -32.26 -4.13
N GLU A 297 19.85 -32.67 -4.56
CA GLU A 297 20.88 -31.75 -5.05
C GLU A 297 20.47 -31.01 -6.34
N ASN A 298 19.65 -31.66 -7.18
CA ASN A 298 19.24 -31.12 -8.47
C ASN A 298 17.81 -30.56 -8.48
N TYR A 299 17.02 -30.85 -7.45
CA TYR A 299 15.61 -30.45 -7.35
C TYR A 299 15.49 -28.96 -7.04
N LYS A 300 15.02 -28.20 -8.04
CA LYS A 300 14.60 -26.81 -7.88
C LYS A 300 13.07 -26.82 -7.77
N PRO A 301 12.49 -26.66 -6.56
CA PRO A 301 11.04 -26.65 -6.43
C PRO A 301 10.45 -25.49 -7.24
N THR A 302 9.44 -25.77 -8.04
CA THR A 302 8.49 -24.75 -8.48
C THR A 302 7.56 -24.46 -7.31
N VAL A 303 8.00 -23.65 -6.36
CA VAL A 303 7.10 -23.11 -5.34
C VAL A 303 6.24 -22.07 -6.03
N ASP A 304 4.93 -22.32 -6.13
CA ASP A 304 3.97 -21.29 -6.48
C ASP A 304 4.06 -20.18 -5.42
N LYS A 305 4.84 -19.13 -5.72
CA LYS A 305 5.04 -18.00 -4.81
C LYS A 305 3.70 -17.30 -4.64
N ILE A 306 3.10 -17.47 -3.48
CA ILE A 306 1.93 -16.68 -3.09
C ILE A 306 2.37 -15.22 -3.09
N PRO A 307 1.81 -14.36 -3.96
CA PRO A 307 2.26 -12.99 -4.07
C PRO A 307 1.94 -12.24 -2.77
N LEU A 308 2.90 -11.43 -2.33
CA LEU A 308 2.67 -10.48 -1.26
C LEU A 308 1.68 -9.42 -1.75
N LYS A 309 0.56 -9.29 -1.05
CA LYS A 309 -0.51 -8.34 -1.37
C LYS A 309 -0.57 -7.27 -0.29
N ASN A 310 -0.74 -6.03 -0.71
CA ASN A 310 -0.99 -4.90 0.19
C ASN A 310 -2.46 -4.88 0.61
N TYR A 311 -2.69 -4.42 1.84
CA TYR A 311 -4.00 -4.17 2.45
C TYR A 311 -4.05 -2.71 2.90
N VAL A 312 -5.16 -2.01 2.66
CA VAL A 312 -5.27 -0.58 2.97
C VAL A 312 -6.55 -0.30 3.76
N LEU A 313 -6.37 0.24 4.97
CA LEU A 313 -7.45 0.74 5.82
C LEU A 313 -7.46 2.27 5.79
N VAL A 314 -8.56 2.85 5.31
CA VAL A 314 -8.81 4.29 5.39
C VAL A 314 -9.74 4.57 6.57
N ILE A 315 -9.32 5.48 7.44
CA ILE A 315 -10.09 5.95 8.59
C ILE A 315 -10.41 7.43 8.37
N ASP A 316 -11.63 7.69 7.93
CA ASP A 316 -12.12 9.04 7.70
C ASP A 316 -12.47 9.70 9.04
N GLU A 317 -12.20 11.01 9.15
CA GLU A 317 -12.42 11.78 10.37
C GLU A 317 -11.75 11.14 11.61
N ILE A 318 -10.50 10.71 11.45
CA ILE A 318 -9.76 9.90 12.44
C ILE A 318 -9.66 10.57 13.81
N ASN A 319 -9.73 11.90 13.87
CA ASN A 319 -9.67 12.64 15.12
C ASN A 319 -10.99 12.54 15.93
N ARG A 320 -12.14 12.18 15.32
CA ARG A 320 -13.46 12.17 15.98
C ARG A 320 -13.58 11.19 17.15
N ALA A 321 -12.68 10.22 17.24
CA ALA A 321 -12.59 9.32 18.37
C ALA A 321 -11.28 9.55 19.14
N ASN A 322 -11.25 9.15 20.42
CA ASN A 322 -10.01 9.12 21.19
C ASN A 322 -9.12 7.98 20.68
N LEU A 323 -8.25 8.30 19.73
CA LEU A 323 -7.32 7.37 19.08
C LEU A 323 -6.50 6.54 20.08
N SER A 324 -6.05 7.14 21.17
CA SER A 324 -5.26 6.43 22.18
C SER A 324 -6.08 5.33 22.86
N ALA A 325 -7.34 5.61 23.18
CA ALA A 325 -8.26 4.62 23.75
C ALA A 325 -8.68 3.56 22.71
N VAL A 326 -8.99 3.98 21.49
CA VAL A 326 -9.45 3.08 20.41
C VAL A 326 -8.38 2.09 19.97
N LEU A 327 -7.11 2.53 19.90
CA LEU A 327 -6.00 1.66 19.47
C LEU A 327 -5.44 0.81 20.61
N GLY A 328 -5.50 1.27 21.86
CA GLY A 328 -4.98 0.53 23.01
C GLY A 328 -3.51 0.13 22.82
N GLU A 329 -3.21 -1.16 22.95
CA GLU A 329 -1.88 -1.73 22.78
C GLU A 329 -1.35 -1.67 21.34
N LEU A 330 -2.23 -1.53 20.34
CA LEU A 330 -1.81 -1.47 18.94
C LEU A 330 -0.98 -0.22 18.62
N ILE A 331 -0.97 0.78 19.50
CA ILE A 331 -0.06 1.92 19.40
C ILE A 331 1.40 1.46 19.30
N TYR A 332 1.77 0.40 20.04
CA TYR A 332 3.09 -0.20 19.95
C TYR A 332 3.29 -0.96 18.63
N ALA A 333 2.29 -1.73 18.19
CA ALA A 333 2.36 -2.49 16.95
C ALA A 333 2.42 -1.62 15.67
N LEU A 334 1.98 -0.35 15.74
CA LEU A 334 2.17 0.63 14.65
C LEU A 334 3.66 0.94 14.40
N GLU A 335 4.47 0.89 15.46
CA GLU A 335 5.91 1.14 15.40
C GLU A 335 6.68 -0.16 15.06
N TYR A 336 6.33 -1.26 15.73
CA TYR A 336 6.97 -2.57 15.58
C TYR A 336 6.12 -3.51 14.71
N ARG A 337 6.03 -3.22 13.42
CA ARG A 337 5.26 -4.01 12.46
C ARG A 337 5.80 -5.45 12.37
N GLY A 338 4.91 -6.44 12.40
CA GLY A 338 5.26 -7.86 12.37
C GLY A 338 5.59 -8.48 13.74
N GLU A 339 5.73 -7.66 14.79
CA GLU A 339 5.91 -8.14 16.17
C GLU A 339 4.56 -8.31 16.86
N ALA A 340 4.49 -9.28 17.78
CA ALA A 340 3.30 -9.55 18.57
C ALA A 340 3.22 -8.61 19.77
N VAL A 341 2.05 -7.99 19.95
CA VAL A 341 1.68 -7.28 21.17
C VAL A 341 0.61 -8.07 21.92
N GLN A 342 0.62 -7.99 23.25
CA GLN A 342 -0.38 -8.63 24.08
C GLN A 342 -1.64 -7.75 24.17
N SER A 343 -2.74 -8.29 23.67
CA SER A 343 -4.06 -7.67 23.76
C SER A 343 -4.78 -8.04 25.05
N MET A 344 -5.74 -7.19 25.43
CA MET A 344 -6.57 -7.40 26.62
C MET A 344 -7.50 -8.63 26.52
N TYR A 345 -7.86 -9.04 25.29
CA TYR A 345 -8.75 -10.18 25.05
C TYR A 345 -8.02 -11.33 24.34
N ALA A 346 -8.11 -12.53 24.93
CA ALA A 346 -7.65 -13.75 24.29
C ALA A 346 -8.70 -14.28 23.32
N ILE A 347 -8.29 -14.63 22.10
CA ILE A 347 -9.10 -15.31 21.10
C ILE A 347 -8.49 -16.70 20.93
N GLU A 348 -9.29 -17.76 21.11
CA GLU A 348 -8.82 -19.15 21.00
C GLU A 348 -7.63 -19.48 21.94
N GLY A 349 -7.57 -18.81 23.10
CA GLY A 349 -6.49 -18.97 24.08
C GLY A 349 -5.23 -18.14 23.79
N GLU A 350 -5.19 -17.42 22.68
CA GLU A 350 -4.08 -16.53 22.32
C GLU A 350 -4.45 -15.05 22.50
N ASN A 351 -3.65 -14.32 23.27
CA ASN A 351 -3.80 -12.87 23.44
C ASN A 351 -2.88 -12.06 22.51
N ASN A 352 -2.14 -12.71 21.61
CA ASN A 352 -1.25 -12.02 20.68
C ASN A 352 -2.03 -11.33 19.57
N LEU A 353 -1.60 -10.12 19.22
CA LEU A 353 -2.10 -9.35 18.09
C LEU A 353 -0.91 -8.75 17.33
N ILE A 354 -0.92 -8.87 16.01
CA ILE A 354 0.18 -8.44 15.15
C ILE A 354 -0.39 -7.50 14.08
N LEU A 355 0.27 -6.36 13.87
CA LEU A 355 0.01 -5.56 12.68
C LEU A 355 1.08 -5.86 11.62
N PRO A 356 0.72 -6.45 10.47
CA PRO A 356 1.70 -6.90 9.50
C PRO A 356 2.28 -5.75 8.66
N PRO A 357 3.50 -5.89 8.12
CA PRO A 357 4.12 -4.86 7.27
C PRO A 357 3.38 -4.53 5.96
N ASN A 358 2.51 -5.42 5.47
CA ASN A 358 1.71 -5.20 4.26
C ASN A 358 0.36 -4.51 4.54
N LEU A 359 0.08 -4.11 5.78
CA LEU A 359 -1.10 -3.33 6.15
C LEU A 359 -0.76 -1.84 6.26
N TYR A 360 -1.40 -1.04 5.42
CA TYR A 360 -1.28 0.41 5.40
C TYR A 360 -2.53 1.07 6.02
N ILE A 361 -2.33 2.12 6.81
CA ILE A 361 -3.40 2.88 7.45
C ILE A 361 -3.35 4.34 6.99
N ILE A 362 -4.44 4.85 6.43
CA ILE A 362 -4.54 6.23 5.97
C ILE A 362 -5.68 6.91 6.73
N GLY A 363 -5.33 7.78 7.67
CA GLY A 363 -6.29 8.64 8.36
C GLY A 363 -6.58 9.90 7.54
N THR A 364 -7.79 10.44 7.65
CA THR A 364 -8.08 11.82 7.24
C THR A 364 -8.49 12.64 8.47
N MET A 365 -8.09 13.90 8.51
CA MET A 365 -8.36 14.80 9.63
C MET A 365 -8.75 16.18 9.12
N ASN A 366 -9.91 16.68 9.56
CA ASN A 366 -10.25 18.10 9.43
C ASN A 366 -9.56 18.89 10.55
N THR A 367 -8.76 19.88 10.16
CA THR A 367 -8.01 20.71 11.11
C THR A 367 -8.80 21.91 11.63
N ALA A 368 -9.85 22.32 10.92
CA ALA A 368 -10.72 23.43 11.33
C ALA A 368 -11.69 23.03 12.44
N ASP A 369 -11.98 21.74 12.59
CA ASP A 369 -12.95 21.23 13.56
C ASP A 369 -12.31 21.12 14.95
N ARG A 370 -12.64 22.09 15.82
CA ARG A 370 -12.18 22.14 17.22
C ARG A 370 -13.06 21.31 18.17
N SER A 371 -14.20 20.78 17.71
CA SER A 371 -15.09 19.94 18.53
C SER A 371 -14.50 18.55 18.81
N VAL A 372 -13.35 18.26 18.20
CA VAL A 372 -12.77 16.95 18.09
C VAL A 372 -11.49 16.85 18.91
N GLY A 373 -11.29 15.71 19.59
CA GLY A 373 -10.20 15.50 20.54
C GLY A 373 -8.79 15.75 19.96
N HIS A 374 -7.90 16.30 20.78
CA HIS A 374 -6.50 16.47 20.42
C HIS A 374 -5.83 15.12 20.17
N ILE A 375 -5.09 15.00 19.06
CA ILE A 375 -4.23 13.84 18.82
C ILE A 375 -3.03 13.89 19.76
N ASP A 376 -2.94 12.90 20.65
CA ASP A 376 -1.83 12.73 21.59
C ASP A 376 -0.47 12.66 20.87
N TYR A 377 0.57 13.19 21.50
CA TYR A 377 1.98 13.03 21.11
C TYR A 377 2.38 11.56 20.86
N ALA A 378 1.81 10.62 21.60
CA ALA A 378 2.05 9.20 21.37
C ALA A 378 1.64 8.81 19.93
N ILE A 379 0.43 9.14 19.51
CA ILE A 379 -0.08 8.90 18.15
C ILE A 379 0.69 9.74 17.14
N ARG A 380 0.96 11.02 17.46
CA ARG A 380 1.69 11.93 16.56
C ARG A 380 3.07 11.38 16.17
N ARG A 381 3.77 10.69 17.08
CA ARG A 381 5.06 10.05 16.79
C ARG A 381 4.93 8.82 15.89
N ARG A 382 3.79 8.13 15.86
CA ARG A 382 3.59 6.88 15.10
C ARG A 382 2.99 7.11 13.72
N PHE A 383 2.21 8.18 13.52
CA PHE A 383 1.73 8.58 12.20
C PHE A 383 2.66 9.57 11.51
N ALA A 384 2.65 9.62 10.19
CA ALA A 384 3.22 10.74 9.43
C ALA A 384 2.09 11.69 9.05
N PHE A 385 2.28 12.99 9.23
CA PHE A 385 1.25 13.99 8.94
C PHE A 385 1.56 14.62 7.59
N VAL A 386 0.59 14.58 6.69
CA VAL A 386 0.70 15.13 5.33
C VAL A 386 -0.38 16.19 5.17
N ASN A 387 0.02 17.42 4.87
CA ASN A 387 -0.91 18.52 4.67
C ASN A 387 -1.54 18.45 3.28
N VAL A 388 -2.87 18.47 3.22
CA VAL A 388 -3.65 18.61 1.99
C VAL A 388 -4.26 20.00 2.00
N LEU A 389 -3.59 20.93 1.33
CA LEU A 389 -3.94 22.35 1.34
C LEU A 389 -4.92 22.71 0.21
N PRO A 390 -5.68 23.81 0.33
CA PRO A 390 -6.44 24.37 -0.77
C PRO A 390 -5.53 24.67 -1.98
N LYS A 391 -6.00 24.36 -3.19
CA LYS A 391 -5.24 24.51 -4.44
C LYS A 391 -6.14 25.21 -5.46
N ASP A 392 -5.58 26.15 -6.21
CA ASP A 392 -6.29 26.72 -7.35
C ASP A 392 -6.32 25.68 -8.49
N LEU A 393 -7.52 25.22 -8.85
CA LEU A 393 -7.71 24.18 -9.86
C LEU A 393 -8.02 24.74 -11.26
N THR A 394 -7.81 26.04 -11.50
CA THR A 394 -8.08 26.68 -12.81
C THR A 394 -7.40 25.95 -13.96
N ASN A 395 -6.15 25.51 -13.78
CA ASN A 395 -5.41 24.79 -14.83
C ASN A 395 -5.97 23.39 -15.11
N GLU A 396 -6.67 22.80 -14.15
CA GLU A 396 -7.14 21.40 -14.20
C GLU A 396 -8.60 21.31 -14.63
N LEU A 397 -9.42 22.29 -14.23
CA LEU A 397 -10.87 22.29 -14.42
C LEU A 397 -11.37 23.42 -15.33
N GLY A 398 -10.54 24.42 -15.65
CA GLY A 398 -10.94 25.56 -16.47
C GLY A 398 -12.19 26.25 -15.93
N ASP A 399 -13.19 26.43 -16.80
CA ASP A 399 -14.46 27.07 -16.49
C ASP A 399 -15.32 26.29 -15.46
N GLN A 400 -14.94 25.05 -15.12
CA GLN A 400 -15.58 24.26 -14.07
C GLN A 400 -15.06 24.59 -12.66
N PHE A 401 -14.24 25.63 -12.52
CA PHE A 401 -13.71 26.09 -11.24
C PHE A 401 -13.80 27.62 -11.11
N GLU A 402 -14.47 28.08 -10.06
CA GLU A 402 -14.71 29.51 -9.87
C GLU A 402 -13.54 30.23 -9.19
N SER A 403 -12.50 30.44 -9.99
CA SER A 403 -11.18 30.95 -9.58
C SER A 403 -11.21 32.35 -8.96
N LYS A 404 -12.05 33.26 -9.51
CA LYS A 404 -12.17 34.62 -8.99
C LYS A 404 -12.72 34.60 -7.56
N LEU A 405 -13.79 33.85 -7.33
CA LEU A 405 -14.38 33.73 -6.00
C LEU A 405 -13.43 33.01 -5.04
N PHE A 406 -12.77 31.93 -5.48
CA PHE A 406 -11.75 31.26 -4.68
C PHE A 406 -10.63 32.21 -4.22
N ALA A 407 -10.15 33.07 -5.12
CA ALA A 407 -9.14 34.08 -4.79
C ALA A 407 -9.66 35.13 -3.79
N LYS A 408 -10.89 35.63 -3.99
CA LYS A 408 -11.54 36.58 -3.06
C LYS A 408 -11.70 35.97 -1.65
N VAL A 409 -12.21 34.73 -1.56
CA VAL A 409 -12.36 34.03 -0.28
C VAL A 409 -10.99 33.75 0.36
N THR A 410 -10.00 33.32 -0.43
CA THR A 410 -8.62 33.13 0.05
C THR A 410 -8.04 34.41 0.65
N ASN A 411 -8.37 35.58 0.08
CA ASN A 411 -7.90 36.85 0.58
C ASN A 411 -8.44 37.18 1.98
N LEU A 412 -9.67 36.78 2.30
CA LEU A 412 -10.21 36.92 3.67
C LEU A 412 -9.28 36.25 4.70
N PHE A 413 -8.76 35.07 4.40
CA PHE A 413 -7.82 34.36 5.28
C PHE A 413 -6.41 34.98 5.29
N ASN A 414 -6.07 35.86 4.36
CA ASN A 414 -4.80 36.59 4.40
C ASN A 414 -4.92 37.87 5.24
N THR A 415 -6.07 38.54 5.19
CA THR A 415 -6.25 39.89 5.76
C THR A 415 -7.01 39.90 7.08
N ASN A 416 -7.88 38.92 7.31
CA ASN A 416 -8.84 38.90 8.42
C ASN A 416 -8.69 37.67 9.32
N LEU A 417 -7.65 36.85 9.14
CA LEU A 417 -7.40 35.69 9.98
C LEU A 417 -6.90 36.13 11.37
N SER A 418 -7.56 35.65 12.41
CA SER A 418 -7.12 35.85 13.78
C SER A 418 -5.75 35.19 14.04
N PRO A 419 -4.87 35.83 14.85
CA PRO A 419 -3.49 35.37 15.05
C PRO A 419 -3.37 34.01 15.75
N GLU A 420 -4.44 33.53 16.38
CA GLU A 420 -4.51 32.20 17.01
C GLU A 420 -4.63 31.05 16.00
N PHE A 421 -4.88 31.37 14.73
CA PHE A 421 -5.15 30.40 13.68
C PHE A 421 -4.10 30.47 12.59
N LYS A 422 -3.88 29.33 11.94
CA LYS A 422 -3.07 29.24 10.72
C LYS A 422 -3.98 29.04 9.52
N LYS A 423 -3.69 29.75 8.44
CA LYS A 423 -4.44 29.68 7.20
C LYS A 423 -4.56 28.24 6.69
N GLU A 424 -3.48 27.47 6.82
CA GLU A 424 -3.39 26.06 6.42
C GLU A 424 -4.32 25.14 7.20
N GLU A 425 -4.87 25.59 8.34
CA GLU A 425 -5.73 24.78 9.20
C GLU A 425 -7.22 25.07 8.96
N VAL A 426 -7.57 26.28 8.52
CA VAL A 426 -8.96 26.77 8.46
C VAL A 426 -9.45 27.22 7.08
N GLN A 427 -8.58 27.55 6.12
CA GLN A 427 -9.00 28.10 4.83
C GLN A 427 -9.94 27.14 4.06
N LEU A 428 -11.09 27.63 3.57
CA LEU A 428 -11.99 26.83 2.75
C LEU A 428 -11.27 26.19 1.54
N GLY A 429 -11.44 24.89 1.40
CA GLY A 429 -10.84 24.12 0.33
C GLY A 429 -11.46 24.34 -1.04
N HIS A 430 -10.74 23.92 -2.05
CA HIS A 430 -11.06 24.13 -3.45
C HIS A 430 -12.34 23.41 -3.92
N SER A 431 -12.81 22.37 -3.23
CA SER A 431 -13.98 21.60 -3.65
C SER A 431 -15.27 22.42 -3.68
N TYR A 432 -15.38 23.43 -2.80
CA TYR A 432 -16.54 24.33 -2.75
C TYR A 432 -16.65 25.24 -3.99
N PHE A 433 -15.58 25.36 -4.77
CA PHE A 433 -15.53 26.24 -5.94
C PHE A 433 -15.61 25.45 -7.26
N ILE A 434 -15.83 24.13 -7.20
CA ILE A 434 -16.01 23.29 -8.38
C ILE A 434 -17.49 23.36 -8.82
N THR A 435 -17.71 23.84 -10.05
CA THR A 435 -19.05 24.13 -10.60
C THR A 435 -19.60 23.03 -11.51
N LYS A 436 -18.85 21.94 -11.72
CA LYS A 436 -19.19 20.84 -12.65
C LYS A 436 -20.63 20.31 -12.51
N ASN A 437 -21.10 20.12 -11.28
CA ASN A 437 -22.42 19.53 -10.99
C ASN A 437 -23.37 20.52 -10.28
N THR A 438 -22.88 21.66 -9.83
CA THR A 438 -23.63 22.58 -8.97
C THR A 438 -23.19 24.02 -9.25
N PRO A 439 -24.10 24.91 -9.65
CA PRO A 439 -23.78 26.32 -9.89
C PRO A 439 -23.16 26.99 -8.65
N ILE A 440 -22.26 27.95 -8.88
CA ILE A 440 -21.56 28.62 -7.79
C ILE A 440 -22.50 29.41 -6.88
N ASP A 441 -23.56 30.03 -7.41
CA ASP A 441 -24.51 30.81 -6.62
C ASP A 441 -25.21 29.96 -5.56
N PHE A 442 -25.51 28.69 -5.90
CA PHE A 442 -26.13 27.76 -4.96
C PHE A 442 -25.14 27.32 -3.88
N ARG A 443 -23.91 26.96 -4.26
CA ARG A 443 -22.84 26.65 -3.29
C ARG A 443 -22.53 27.84 -2.40
N TRP A 444 -22.57 29.05 -2.94
CA TRP A 444 -22.34 30.26 -2.19
C TRP A 444 -23.36 30.44 -1.08
N GLU A 445 -24.66 30.45 -1.42
CA GLU A 445 -25.72 30.74 -0.46
C GLU A 445 -25.87 29.65 0.60
N TYR A 446 -25.64 28.38 0.24
CA TYR A 446 -25.95 27.24 1.12
C TYR A 446 -24.72 26.51 1.69
N GLU A 447 -23.51 26.73 1.17
CA GLU A 447 -22.29 26.10 1.68
C GLU A 447 -21.24 27.13 2.11
N ILE A 448 -20.75 27.98 1.21
CA ILE A 448 -19.59 28.85 1.44
C ILE A 448 -19.91 29.96 2.44
N LYS A 449 -20.95 30.77 2.18
CA LYS A 449 -21.32 31.92 3.01
C LYS A 449 -21.69 31.51 4.44
N PRO A 450 -22.51 30.46 4.68
CA PRO A 450 -22.78 29.99 6.03
C PRO A 450 -21.51 29.60 6.82
N ILE A 451 -20.56 28.90 6.19
CA ILE A 451 -19.30 28.51 6.84
C ILE A 451 -18.48 29.76 7.21
N LEU A 452 -18.37 30.74 6.29
CA LEU A 452 -17.63 31.97 6.56
C LEU A 452 -18.25 32.79 7.70
N LEU A 453 -19.58 32.82 7.81
CA LEU A 453 -20.28 33.50 8.91
C LEU A 453 -20.08 32.77 10.24
N GLU A 454 -20.08 31.44 10.26
CA GLU A 454 -19.73 30.69 11.47
C GLU A 454 -18.26 30.95 11.87
N TYR A 455 -17.35 31.08 10.91
CA TYR A 455 -15.95 31.45 11.19
C TYR A 455 -15.81 32.84 11.81
N VAL A 456 -16.68 33.79 11.47
CA VAL A 456 -16.72 35.09 12.15
C VAL A 456 -17.17 34.92 13.60
N LYS A 457 -18.23 34.14 13.82
CA LYS A 457 -18.78 33.86 15.16
C LYS A 457 -17.80 33.11 16.06
N ASP A 458 -17.03 32.17 15.50
CA ASP A 458 -15.99 31.41 16.20
C ASP A 458 -14.69 32.19 16.39
N GLY A 459 -14.62 33.43 15.89
CA GLY A 459 -13.44 34.29 15.98
C GLY A 459 -12.27 33.86 15.11
N ILE A 460 -12.48 32.95 14.15
CA ILE A 460 -11.48 32.56 13.13
C ILE A 460 -11.20 33.73 12.19
N LEU A 461 -12.27 34.37 11.72
CA LEU A 461 -12.20 35.57 10.89
C LEU A 461 -12.63 36.79 11.72
N ALA A 462 -11.77 37.81 11.78
CA ALA A 462 -11.99 39.02 12.56
C ALA A 462 -11.74 40.29 11.71
N GLY A 463 -12.39 41.37 12.09
CA GLY A 463 -12.23 42.68 11.45
C GLY A 463 -13.54 43.47 11.42
N GLU A 464 -13.42 44.79 11.44
CA GLU A 464 -14.57 45.68 11.33
C GLU A 464 -15.26 45.51 9.97
N GLY A 465 -16.57 45.27 9.97
CA GLY A 465 -17.36 45.09 8.74
C GLY A 465 -17.17 43.76 8.01
N ILE A 466 -16.50 42.75 8.61
CA ILE A 466 -16.20 41.47 7.95
C ILE A 466 -17.45 40.75 7.43
N GLU A 467 -18.56 40.77 8.17
CA GLU A 467 -19.82 40.18 7.71
C GLU A 467 -20.37 40.88 6.46
N THR A 468 -20.26 42.21 6.40
CA THR A 468 -20.65 43.00 5.22
C THR A 468 -19.73 42.67 4.03
N THR A 469 -18.42 42.53 4.28
CA THR A 469 -17.47 42.09 3.24
C THR A 469 -17.84 40.72 2.68
N ILE A 470 -18.13 39.74 3.55
CA ILE A 470 -18.54 38.40 3.16
C ILE A 470 -19.82 38.47 2.30
N ASN A 471 -20.85 39.17 2.78
CA ASN A 471 -22.13 39.28 2.07
C ASN A 471 -22.00 39.91 0.66
N ASN A 472 -20.99 40.73 0.42
CA ASN A 472 -20.79 41.42 -0.86
C ASN A 472 -19.83 40.71 -1.83
N LEU A 473 -19.31 39.52 -1.49
CA LEU A 473 -18.30 38.83 -2.33
C LEU A 473 -18.81 38.44 -3.73
N ILE A 474 -20.09 38.09 -3.87
CA ILE A 474 -20.74 37.73 -5.14
C ILE A 474 -21.55 38.89 -5.76
N ASN A 475 -22.06 39.83 -4.95
CA ASN A 475 -23.04 40.84 -5.40
C ASN A 475 -22.51 41.91 -6.39
N ASN A 476 -21.23 41.85 -6.80
CA ASN A 476 -20.62 42.88 -7.65
C ASN A 476 -20.52 42.53 -9.15
N GLU A 477 -21.03 41.40 -9.64
CA GLU A 477 -21.01 41.08 -11.08
C GLU A 477 -22.41 40.97 -11.75
N ASN A 478 -23.52 40.91 -11.01
CA ASN A 478 -24.87 40.74 -11.61
C ASN A 478 -25.68 42.04 -11.80
N ASN A 479 -25.09 43.22 -11.57
CA ASN A 479 -25.74 44.53 -11.78
C ASN A 479 -25.03 45.40 -12.83
N ALA A 480 -24.39 44.78 -13.82
CA ALA A 480 -23.90 45.47 -15.01
C ALA A 480 -23.74 44.50 -16.18
N SER A 481 -24.84 44.17 -16.86
CA SER A 481 -24.99 44.03 -18.33
C SER A 481 -26.38 43.54 -18.68
#